data_AF-A0A090QWR5-F1
#
_entry.id   AF-A0A090QWR5-F1
#
_cell.length_a   1.000
_cell.length_b   1.000
_cell.length_c   1.000
_cell.angle_alpha   90.00
_cell.angle_beta   90.00
_cell.angle_gamma   90.00
#
_symmetry.space_group_name_H-M   'P 1'
#
loop_
_entity.id
_entity.type
_entity.pdbx_description
1 polymer ?
#
loop_
_entity_poly.entity_id
_entity_poly.type
_entity_poly.pdbx_seq_one_letter_code
_entity_poly.pdbx_strand_id
1 'polypeptide(L)'
;MSTDRDKELILTAMASHNSEIPVIVLGGDFNDVAWSDSTQLTKTIGKLLDLRIGRGFYNTYHAQYPLMRWPLDHILTSPEFRLKDAGTGTNFESDHFPSWAILTFEPELAEDQAPKEPTKEDWQDVKKQMKKSGIENLIELPDAIKDAGD
;
A
#
# COMPACT_ATOMS: atom_id res chain seq x y z
N MET A 1 4.26 -16.15 6.30
CA MET A 1 3.30 -15.24 5.65
C MET A 1 1.96 -15.41 6.36
N SER A 2 1.45 -14.34 6.97
CA SER A 2 0.18 -14.36 7.73
C SER A 2 -0.98 -14.19 6.76
N THR A 3 -1.85 -15.20 6.67
CA THR A 3 -3.03 -15.21 5.78
C THR A 3 -4.04 -14.10 6.08
N ASP A 4 -4.11 -13.67 7.34
CA ASP A 4 -5.09 -12.69 7.80
C ASP A 4 -4.67 -11.26 7.43
N ARG A 5 -3.38 -10.94 7.60
CA ARG A 5 -2.82 -9.65 7.16
C ARG A 5 -2.98 -9.49 5.65
N ASP A 6 -2.54 -10.50 4.92
CA ASP A 6 -2.59 -10.54 3.46
C ASP A 6 -4.03 -10.35 2.92
N LYS A 7 -5.03 -10.82 3.67
CA LYS A 7 -6.46 -10.58 3.39
C LYS A 7 -6.85 -9.11 3.57
N GLU A 8 -6.50 -8.48 4.68
CA GLU A 8 -6.82 -7.06 4.95
C GLU A 8 -6.19 -6.12 3.92
N LEU A 9 -4.97 -6.47 3.46
CA LEU A 9 -4.27 -5.72 2.43
C LEU A 9 -5.01 -5.75 1.09
N ILE A 10 -5.44 -6.92 0.64
CA ILE A 10 -6.22 -7.05 -0.60
C ILE A 10 -7.57 -6.32 -0.49
N LEU A 11 -8.27 -6.46 0.64
CA LEU A 11 -9.54 -5.77 0.85
C LEU A 11 -9.36 -4.25 0.76
N THR A 12 -8.31 -3.72 1.39
CA THR A 12 -7.97 -2.29 1.35
C THR A 12 -7.60 -1.84 -0.07
N ALA A 13 -6.80 -2.64 -0.79
CA ALA A 13 -6.47 -2.34 -2.18
C ALA A 13 -7.72 -2.28 -3.07
N MET A 14 -8.63 -3.24 -2.94
CA MET A 14 -9.86 -3.29 -3.74
C MET A 14 -10.81 -2.14 -3.39
N ALA A 15 -10.91 -1.78 -2.12
CA ALA A 15 -11.66 -0.60 -1.69
C ALA A 15 -11.08 0.69 -2.29
N SER A 16 -9.75 0.82 -2.35
CA SER A 16 -9.07 1.95 -3.00
C SER A 16 -9.31 1.95 -4.51
N HIS A 17 -9.20 0.79 -5.17
CA HIS A 17 -9.36 0.65 -6.62
C HIS A 17 -10.76 1.07 -7.09
N ASN A 18 -11.79 0.69 -6.33
CA ASN A 18 -13.19 0.98 -6.65
C ASN A 18 -13.68 2.34 -6.13
N SER A 19 -12.81 3.11 -5.47
CA SER A 19 -13.17 4.42 -4.93
C SER A 19 -13.23 5.47 -6.05
N GLU A 20 -14.34 6.20 -6.11
CA GLU A 20 -14.49 7.38 -6.99
C GLU A 20 -13.88 8.66 -6.39
N ILE A 21 -13.45 8.59 -5.13
CA ILE A 21 -12.84 9.71 -4.40
C ILE A 21 -11.36 9.44 -4.09
N PRO A 22 -10.51 10.49 -4.00
CA PRO A 22 -9.11 10.36 -3.60
C PRO A 22 -8.95 9.68 -2.24
N VAL A 23 -8.06 8.69 -2.18
CA VAL A 23 -7.83 7.84 -1.01
C VAL A 23 -6.45 8.10 -0.40
N ILE A 24 -6.40 8.08 0.94
CA ILE A 24 -5.17 7.96 1.72
C ILE A 24 -5.31 6.71 2.58
N VAL A 25 -4.38 5.78 2.44
CA VAL A 25 -4.29 4.59 3.29
C VAL A 25 -3.18 4.81 4.30
N LEU A 26 -3.59 4.97 5.56
CA LEU A 26 -2.68 5.02 6.71
C LEU A 26 -2.48 3.60 7.21
N GLY A 27 -1.61 2.83 6.57
CA GLY A 27 -1.20 1.58 7.18
C GLY A 27 0.04 1.86 8.03
N GLY A 28 -0.12 1.79 9.34
CA GLY A 28 0.98 1.83 10.29
C GLY A 28 1.88 0.61 10.10
N ASP A 29 2.02 -0.24 11.11
CA ASP A 29 2.84 -1.43 10.98
C ASP A 29 2.21 -2.48 10.04
N PHE A 30 2.62 -2.48 8.77
CA PHE A 30 2.29 -3.58 7.85
C PHE A 30 3.01 -4.88 8.25
N ASN A 31 3.99 -4.80 9.17
CA ASN A 31 4.88 -5.87 9.57
C ASN A 31 5.47 -6.59 8.34
N ASP A 32 5.69 -5.81 7.28
CA ASP A 32 6.22 -6.26 6.01
C ASP A 32 7.00 -5.15 5.33
N VAL A 33 7.98 -5.58 4.54
CA VAL A 33 8.85 -4.71 3.77
C VAL A 33 8.14 -4.23 2.51
N ALA A 34 8.48 -3.01 2.09
CA ALA A 34 7.91 -2.36 0.90
C ALA A 34 8.11 -3.14 -0.41
N TRP A 35 9.05 -4.08 -0.42
CA TRP A 35 9.36 -4.96 -1.55
C TRP A 35 8.75 -6.36 -1.44
N SER A 36 7.93 -6.65 -0.42
CA SER A 36 7.20 -7.92 -0.35
C SER A 36 6.17 -8.02 -1.47
N ASP A 37 6.00 -9.22 -2.00
CA ASP A 37 5.08 -9.49 -3.11
C ASP A 37 3.65 -9.04 -2.77
N SER A 38 3.18 -9.30 -1.55
CA SER A 38 1.85 -8.88 -1.07
C SER A 38 1.68 -7.36 -1.05
N THR A 39 2.71 -6.61 -0.63
CA THR A 39 2.64 -5.14 -0.56
C THR A 39 2.72 -4.51 -1.94
N GLN A 40 3.57 -5.05 -2.83
CA GLN A 40 3.64 -4.61 -4.22
C GLN A 40 2.31 -4.86 -4.93
N LEU A 41 1.72 -6.04 -4.74
CA LEU A 41 0.42 -6.39 -5.31
C LEU A 41 -0.69 -5.45 -4.81
N THR A 42 -0.71 -5.16 -3.50
CA THR A 42 -1.65 -4.21 -2.88
C THR A 42 -1.54 -2.82 -3.50
N LYS A 43 -0.32 -2.32 -3.72
CA LYS A 43 -0.08 -1.00 -4.31
C LYS A 43 -0.52 -0.93 -5.76
N THR A 44 -0.15 -1.95 -6.56
CA THR A 44 -0.51 -2.02 -7.98
C THR A 44 -2.02 -2.09 -8.13
N ILE A 45 -2.67 -3.04 -7.46
CA ILE A 45 -4.12 -3.26 -7.54
C ILE A 45 -4.88 -2.05 -7.01
N GLY A 46 -4.48 -1.53 -5.84
CA GLY A 46 -5.12 -0.36 -5.25
C GLY A 46 -4.86 0.96 -5.97
N LYS A 47 -4.02 0.97 -7.02
CA LYS A 47 -3.55 2.18 -7.71
C LYS A 47 -2.96 3.20 -6.75
N LEU A 48 -2.21 2.71 -5.77
CA LEU A 48 -1.65 3.49 -4.66
C LEU A 48 -0.17 3.76 -4.86
N LEU A 49 0.24 4.98 -4.53
CA LEU A 49 1.62 5.44 -4.52
C LEU A 49 2.20 5.33 -3.12
N ASP A 50 3.46 4.87 -3.03
CA ASP A 50 4.22 4.87 -1.78
C ASP A 50 5.11 6.11 -1.75
N LEU A 51 4.83 6.97 -0.76
CA LEU A 51 5.50 8.27 -0.59
C LEU A 51 7.02 8.15 -0.39
N ARG A 52 7.52 6.97 0.00
CA ARG A 52 8.93 6.73 0.34
C ARG A 52 9.78 6.34 -0.86
N ILE A 53 9.18 5.88 -1.97
CA ILE A 53 9.93 5.45 -3.15
C ILE A 53 10.75 6.62 -3.72
N GLY A 54 12.07 6.40 -3.84
CA GLY A 54 13.01 7.36 -4.42
C GLY A 54 13.49 8.49 -3.49
N ARG A 55 13.11 8.48 -2.21
CA ARG A 55 13.33 9.62 -1.29
C ARG A 55 14.05 9.31 0.02
N GLY A 56 14.64 8.11 0.15
CA GLY A 56 15.51 7.73 1.27
C GLY A 56 14.90 6.68 2.22
N PHE A 57 15.69 6.23 3.18
CA PHE A 57 15.27 5.24 4.18
C PHE A 57 14.53 5.90 5.35
N TYR A 58 13.20 5.87 5.36
CA TYR A 58 12.36 6.31 6.48
C TYR A 58 12.25 5.18 7.51
N ASN A 59 13.29 5.02 8.31
CA ASN A 59 13.41 3.92 9.25
C ASN A 59 12.56 4.15 10.51
N THR A 60 11.49 3.37 10.69
CA THR A 60 10.54 3.58 11.79
C THR A 60 10.75 2.64 12.98
N TYR A 61 11.37 1.47 12.76
CA TYR A 61 11.60 0.45 13.79
C TYR A 61 13.00 -0.16 13.68
N HIS A 62 13.84 -0.35 14.68
CA HIS A 62 13.61 -0.20 16.12
C HIS A 62 14.23 1.12 16.62
N ALA A 63 13.44 1.93 17.33
CA ALA A 63 13.88 3.24 17.80
C ALA A 63 15.10 3.19 18.73
N GLN A 64 15.30 2.07 19.43
CA GLN A 64 16.41 1.85 20.38
C GLN A 64 17.71 1.26 19.78
N TYR A 65 17.71 0.74 18.53
CA TYR A 65 18.88 0.09 17.95
C TYR A 65 19.24 0.67 16.56
N PRO A 66 20.28 1.52 16.45
CA PRO A 66 20.62 2.20 15.20
C PRO A 66 21.02 1.28 14.04
N LEU A 67 21.39 0.03 14.31
CA LEU A 67 21.76 -0.98 13.29
C LEU A 67 20.58 -1.83 12.76
N MET A 68 19.41 -1.82 13.41
CA MET A 68 18.24 -2.61 13.00
C MET A 68 17.06 -1.68 12.77
N ARG A 69 17.15 -0.91 11.69
CA ARG A 69 16.22 0.14 11.30
C ARG A 69 15.52 -0.25 10.00
N TRP A 70 14.22 -0.55 10.08
CA TRP A 70 13.33 -1.08 9.06
C TRP A 70 12.13 -0.13 8.90
N PRO A 71 11.71 0.17 7.65
CA PRO A 71 10.60 1.06 7.35
C PRO A 71 9.27 0.29 7.35
N LEU A 72 8.74 -0.01 8.54
CA LEU A 72 7.54 -0.83 8.70
C LEU A 72 6.22 -0.06 8.50
N ASP A 73 6.28 1.27 8.55
CA ASP A 73 5.10 2.14 8.40
C ASP A 73 4.97 2.69 6.98
N HIS A 74 3.81 2.50 6.35
CA HIS A 74 3.57 2.88 4.96
C HIS A 74 2.36 3.81 4.85
N ILE A 75 2.61 5.06 4.50
CA ILE A 75 1.55 5.96 4.06
C ILE A 75 1.44 5.81 2.56
N LEU A 76 0.30 5.28 2.11
CA LEU A 76 -0.01 5.11 0.69
C LEU A 76 -1.07 6.11 0.27
N THR A 77 -0.94 6.69 -0.91
CA THR A 77 -1.88 7.70 -1.41
C THR A 77 -2.30 7.42 -2.84
N SER A 78 -3.53 7.82 -3.16
CA SER A 78 -3.99 7.99 -4.54
C SER A 78 -3.20 9.12 -5.26
N PRO A 79 -3.16 9.13 -6.60
CA PRO A 79 -2.30 10.02 -7.40
C PRO A 79 -2.64 11.52 -7.29
N GLU A 80 -3.83 11.87 -6.82
CA GLU A 80 -4.29 13.24 -6.59
C GLU A 80 -3.57 13.91 -5.41
N PHE A 81 -2.96 13.12 -4.52
CA PHE A 81 -2.11 13.64 -3.45
C PHE A 81 -0.65 13.64 -3.87
N ARG A 82 0.01 14.79 -3.68
CA ARG A 82 1.44 14.94 -3.92
C ARG A 82 2.19 15.13 -2.61
N LEU A 83 3.32 14.46 -2.50
CA LEU A 83 4.19 14.63 -1.34
C LEU A 83 4.89 15.99 -1.38
N LYS A 84 4.65 16.81 -0.35
CA LYS A 84 5.40 18.04 -0.12
C LYS A 84 6.60 17.79 0.79
N ASP A 85 6.42 17.06 1.88
CA ASP A 85 7.47 16.73 2.84
C ASP A 85 7.10 15.49 3.65
N ALA A 86 8.09 14.75 4.18
CA ALA A 86 7.87 13.61 5.06
C ALA A 86 9.01 13.46 6.05
N GLY A 87 8.72 12.89 7.21
CA GLY A 87 9.75 12.61 8.20
C GLY A 87 9.31 11.69 9.31
N THR A 88 10.25 11.45 10.21
CA THR A 88 10.04 10.74 11.47
C THR A 88 10.10 11.75 12.61
N GLY A 89 9.15 11.71 13.53
CA GLY A 89 9.15 12.55 14.73
C GLY A 89 10.15 12.06 15.79
N THR A 90 10.14 12.73 16.94
CA THR A 90 11.04 12.42 18.06
C THR A 90 10.61 11.16 18.82
N ASN A 91 11.57 10.51 19.47
CA ASN A 91 11.32 9.36 20.35
C ASN A 91 10.31 9.75 21.45
N PHE A 92 9.22 9.00 21.58
CA PHE A 92 8.17 9.22 22.59
C PHE A 92 8.01 8.02 23.54
N GLU A 93 9.07 7.23 23.74
CA GLU A 93 9.06 6.00 24.56
C GLU A 93 8.27 4.83 23.95
N SER A 94 7.90 4.92 22.67
CA SER A 94 7.41 3.78 21.86
C SER A 94 8.58 3.08 21.14
N ASP A 95 8.35 1.82 20.80
CA ASP A 95 9.18 0.98 19.94
C ASP A 95 9.26 1.47 18.47
N HIS A 96 8.32 2.31 18.04
CA HIS A 96 8.29 2.96 16.72
C HIS A 96 8.46 4.48 16.80
N PHE A 97 9.18 5.06 15.82
CA PHE A 97 9.12 6.52 15.60
C PHE A 97 7.83 6.90 14.88
N PRO A 98 7.16 8.00 15.28
CA PRO A 98 5.96 8.44 14.59
C PRO A 98 6.34 8.94 13.20
N SER A 99 5.63 8.47 12.17
CA SER A 99 5.81 8.94 10.81
C SER A 99 4.82 10.04 10.48
N TRP A 100 5.26 11.06 9.76
CA TRP A 100 4.41 12.13 9.28
C TRP A 100 4.70 12.44 7.81
N ALA A 101 3.66 12.90 7.12
CA ALA A 101 3.73 13.38 5.75
C ALA A 101 2.90 14.65 5.61
N ILE A 102 3.40 15.63 4.87
CA ILE A 102 2.68 16.80 4.40
C ILE A 102 2.34 16.54 2.94
N LEU A 103 1.04 16.49 2.65
CA LEU A 103 0.50 16.26 1.33
C LEU A 103 -0.16 17.53 0.80
N THR A 104 -0.04 17.76 -0.50
CA THR A 104 -0.85 18.72 -1.24
C THR A 104 -1.91 17.97 -2.04
N PHE A 105 -3.10 18.53 -2.16
CA PHE A 105 -4.19 17.97 -2.97
C PHE A 105 -4.20 18.68 -4.33
N GLU A 106 -3.81 17.94 -5.36
CA GLU A 106 -3.54 18.45 -6.72
C GLU A 106 -4.17 17.52 -7.78
N PRO A 107 -5.51 17.39 -7.81
CA PRO A 107 -6.19 16.45 -8.72
C PRO A 107 -5.94 16.74 -10.20
N GLU A 108 -5.73 18.00 -10.58
CA GLU A 108 -5.43 18.40 -11.95
C GLU A 108 -4.06 17.89 -12.44
N LEU A 109 -3.16 17.51 -11.51
CA LEU A 109 -1.83 17.00 -11.80
C LEU A 109 -1.70 15.51 -11.49
N ALA A 110 -2.82 14.80 -11.29
CA ALA A 110 -2.83 13.38 -10.95
C ALA A 110 -2.20 12.51 -12.05
N GLU A 111 -2.40 12.87 -13.33
CA GLU A 111 -1.84 12.14 -14.47
C GLU A 111 -0.31 12.11 -14.46
N ASP A 112 0.35 13.14 -13.92
CA ASP A 112 1.82 13.18 -13.78
C ASP A 112 2.35 12.11 -12.81
N GLN A 113 1.49 11.57 -11.95
CA GLN A 113 1.81 10.54 -10.96
C GLN A 113 1.02 9.25 -11.21
N ALA A 114 0.53 9.03 -12.44
CA ALA A 114 -0.31 7.89 -12.75
C ALA A 114 0.35 6.57 -12.31
N PRO A 115 -0.32 5.77 -11.44
CA PRO A 115 0.19 4.48 -11.03
C PRO A 115 0.21 3.52 -12.23
N LYS A 116 1.03 2.47 -12.13
CA LYS A 116 1.03 1.43 -13.15
C LYS A 116 -0.32 0.71 -13.16
N GLU A 117 -0.89 0.52 -14.34
CA GLU A 117 -2.08 -0.30 -14.50
C GLU A 117 -1.74 -1.77 -14.18
N PRO A 118 -2.57 -2.47 -13.37
CA PRO A 118 -2.33 -3.87 -13.07
C PRO A 118 -2.41 -4.76 -14.32
N THR A 119 -1.49 -5.72 -14.43
CA THR A 119 -1.49 -6.71 -15.51
C THR A 119 -2.48 -7.84 -15.25
N LYS A 120 -2.74 -8.68 -16.26
CA LYS A 120 -3.57 -9.87 -16.07
C LYS A 120 -2.98 -10.82 -15.02
N GLU A 121 -1.66 -10.94 -15.00
CA GLU A 121 -0.92 -11.76 -14.05
C GLU A 121 -1.10 -11.25 -12.62
N ASP A 122 -1.01 -9.93 -12.39
CA ASP A 122 -1.24 -9.34 -11.05
C ASP A 122 -2.62 -9.74 -10.50
N TRP A 123 -3.64 -9.67 -11.34
CA TRP A 123 -4.98 -10.04 -10.95
C TRP A 123 -5.19 -11.55 -10.76
N GLN A 124 -4.47 -12.39 -11.50
CA GLN A 124 -4.45 -13.83 -11.24
C GLN A 124 -3.83 -14.13 -9.87
N ASP A 125 -2.79 -13.42 -9.48
CA ASP A 125 -2.18 -13.53 -8.16
C ASP A 125 -3.15 -13.09 -7.05
N VAL A 126 -3.92 -12.02 -7.26
CA VAL A 126 -5.01 -11.64 -6.35
C VAL A 126 -6.03 -12.77 -6.21
N LYS A 127 -6.52 -13.34 -7.34
CA LYS A 127 -7.49 -14.45 -7.32
C LYS A 127 -6.94 -15.64 -6.52
N LYS A 128 -5.68 -16.00 -6.73
CA LYS A 128 -4.99 -17.08 -6.00
C LYS A 128 -4.88 -16.79 -4.50
N GLN A 129 -4.56 -15.56 -4.14
CA GLN A 129 -4.43 -15.13 -2.74
C GLN A 129 -5.80 -15.07 -2.05
N MET A 130 -6.84 -14.58 -2.73
CA MET A 130 -8.23 -14.58 -2.24
C MET A 130 -8.73 -15.99 -1.95
N LYS A 131 -8.43 -16.96 -2.84
CA LYS A 131 -8.75 -18.38 -2.66
C LYS A 131 -8.03 -18.98 -1.46
N LYS A 132 -6.74 -18.66 -1.30
CA LYS A 132 -5.96 -19.11 -0.15
C LYS A 132 -6.49 -18.55 1.17
N SER A 133 -6.96 -17.31 1.18
CA SER A 133 -7.49 -16.63 2.37
C SER A 133 -9.00 -16.81 2.58
N GLY A 134 -9.70 -17.54 1.69
CA GLY A 134 -11.13 -17.83 1.80
C GLY A 134 -12.05 -16.62 1.66
N ILE A 135 -11.67 -15.60 0.88
CA ILE A 135 -12.43 -14.34 0.70
C ILE A 135 -12.96 -14.14 -0.71
N GLU A 136 -13.00 -15.21 -1.51
CA GLU A 136 -13.42 -15.21 -2.92
C GLU A 136 -14.81 -14.56 -3.14
N ASN A 137 -15.69 -14.68 -2.15
CA ASN A 137 -17.06 -14.17 -2.21
C ASN A 137 -17.24 -12.76 -1.62
N LEU A 138 -16.18 -12.14 -1.08
CA LEU A 138 -16.27 -10.84 -0.42
C LEU A 138 -16.02 -9.66 -1.36
N ILE A 139 -15.41 -9.90 -2.53
CA ILE A 139 -15.00 -8.84 -3.44
C ILE A 139 -15.31 -9.28 -4.88
N GLU A 140 -15.98 -8.42 -5.63
CA GLU A 140 -16.11 -8.61 -7.06
C GLU A 140 -14.82 -8.20 -7.78
N LEU A 141 -14.24 -9.14 -8.53
CA LEU A 141 -13.12 -8.84 -9.41
C LEU A 141 -13.62 -8.07 -10.66
N PRO A 142 -12.77 -7.26 -11.31
CA PRO A 142 -13.13 -6.62 -12.57
C PRO A 142 -13.52 -7.64 -13.64
N ASP A 143 -14.48 -7.26 -14.50
CA ASP A 143 -15.03 -8.14 -15.53
C ASP A 143 -13.98 -8.68 -16.51
N ALA A 144 -12.89 -7.92 -16.71
CA ALA A 144 -11.75 -8.31 -17.56
C ALA A 144 -11.06 -9.63 -17.15
N ILE A 145 -11.43 -10.20 -16.00
CA ILE A 145 -10.71 -11.27 -15.29
C ILE A 145 -11.67 -12.38 -14.86
N LYS A 146 -12.96 -12.06 -14.74
CA LYS A 146 -14.03 -13.07 -14.65
C LYS A 146 -13.98 -14.05 -15.83
N ASP A 147 -13.55 -13.56 -17.00
CA ASP A 147 -13.44 -14.35 -18.24
C ASP A 147 -12.08 -15.06 -18.42
N ALA A 148 -11.10 -14.80 -17.55
CA ALA A 148 -9.84 -15.52 -17.55
C ALA A 148 -10.05 -16.85 -16.81
N GLY A 149 -10.32 -17.90 -17.60
CA GLY A 149 -10.51 -19.27 -17.12
C GLY A 149 -9.43 -19.73 -16.15
N ASP A 150 -9.83 -20.67 -15.28
CA ASP A 150 -9.02 -21.24 -14.19
C ASP A 150 -7.67 -21.85 -14.63
#